data_AF-A0A8S3FQU8-F1
#
_entry.id   AF-A0A8S3FQU8-F1
#
_cell.length_a   1.000
_cell.length_b   1.000
_cell.length_c   1.000
_cell.angle_alpha   90.00
_cell.angle_beta   90.00
_cell.angle_gamma   90.00
#
_symmetry.space_group_name_H-M   'P 1'
#
loop_
_entity.id
_entity.type
_entity.pdbx_description
1 polymer ?
#
loop_
_entity_poly.entity_id
_entity_poly.type
_entity_poly.pdbx_seq_one_letter_code
_entity_poly.pdbx_strand_id
1 'polypeptide(L)'
;MILADYGADVIKVEKPGQGDDTRTWGPPYVEDQSAYFLSINRNKQSIAVDMSRKQGQTIIRELARKSDIVMENYLPGQLKKFGLEYKDLQLINDRLIYCSITGYGSQGPYSRRPGYDLIIQALGGMMSITGSSEPVKVGVAVVDIATGLSSVGAITAALYQREKTGKGTKIECSLLE
;
A
#
# COMPACT_ATOMS: atom_id res chain seq x y z
N MET A 1 -5.91 5.60 4.41
CA MET A 1 -6.42 6.87 4.94
C MET A 1 -7.81 7.09 4.40
N ILE A 2 -7.97 7.28 3.09
CA ILE A 2 -9.27 7.52 2.45
C ILE A 2 -10.31 6.45 2.81
N LEU A 3 -9.97 5.16 2.77
CA LEU A 3 -10.89 4.10 3.22
C LEU A 3 -11.35 4.26 4.67
N ALA A 4 -10.46 4.69 5.58
CA ALA A 4 -10.81 4.98 6.96
C ALA A 4 -11.69 6.24 7.07
N ASP A 5 -11.41 7.27 6.26
CA ASP A 5 -12.24 8.47 6.15
C ASP A 5 -13.64 8.15 5.61
N TYR A 6 -13.79 7.08 4.82
CA TYR A 6 -15.08 6.53 4.38
C TYR A 6 -15.76 5.64 5.44
N GLY A 7 -15.15 5.46 6.62
CA GLY A 7 -15.72 4.71 7.73
C GLY A 7 -15.20 3.27 7.88
N ALA A 8 -14.19 2.85 7.12
CA ALA A 8 -13.57 1.54 7.33
C ALA A 8 -12.79 1.50 8.65
N ASP A 9 -12.87 0.39 9.37
CA ASP A 9 -11.95 0.08 10.46
C ASP A 9 -10.59 -0.36 9.88
N VAL A 10 -9.55 0.43 10.13
CA VAL A 10 -8.22 0.22 9.52
C VAL A 10 -7.18 -0.05 10.59
N ILE A 11 -6.70 -1.29 10.59
CA ILE A 11 -5.57 -1.74 11.41
C ILE A 11 -4.30 -1.66 10.57
N LYS A 12 -3.39 -0.76 10.95
CA LYS A 12 -2.04 -0.66 10.38
C LYS A 12 -1.11 -1.62 11.12
N VAL A 13 -0.59 -2.61 10.40
CA VAL A 13 0.42 -3.55 10.93
C VAL A 13 1.81 -2.98 10.66
N GLU A 14 2.57 -2.72 11.72
CA GLU A 14 3.88 -2.06 11.64
C GLU A 14 5.00 -2.94 12.22
N LYS A 15 6.25 -2.62 11.86
CA LYS A 15 7.43 -3.30 12.41
C LYS A 15 7.62 -2.90 13.88
N PRO A 16 7.89 -3.85 14.80
CA PRO A 16 8.24 -3.50 16.18
C PRO A 16 9.48 -2.60 16.26
N GLY A 17 9.44 -1.64 17.19
CA GLY A 17 10.52 -0.66 17.43
C GLY A 17 10.55 0.49 16.42
N GLN A 18 10.63 0.18 15.13
CA GLN A 18 10.75 1.20 14.08
C GLN A 18 9.41 1.80 13.63
N GLY A 19 8.37 0.97 13.52
CA GLY A 19 7.11 1.37 12.92
C GLY A 19 7.18 1.54 11.40
N ASP A 20 6.31 2.39 10.86
CA ASP A 20 6.35 2.92 9.50
C ASP A 20 7.49 3.94 9.33
N ASP A 21 8.22 3.88 8.21
CA ASP A 21 9.36 4.76 7.93
C ASP A 21 8.97 6.25 7.95
N THR A 22 7.73 6.59 7.59
CA THR A 22 7.25 7.97 7.59
C THR A 22 7.18 8.58 8.99
N ARG A 23 7.21 7.78 10.06
CA ARG A 23 7.28 8.28 11.45
C ARG A 23 8.49 9.19 11.68
N THR A 24 9.58 8.98 10.94
CA THR A 24 10.82 9.76 11.06
C THR A 24 11.01 10.77 9.93
N TRP A 25 10.10 10.84 8.95
CA TRP A 25 10.22 11.74 7.79
C TRP A 25 9.83 13.16 8.17
N GLY A 26 10.82 14.03 8.40
CA GLY A 26 10.60 15.45 8.64
C GLY A 26 11.84 16.27 8.27
N PRO A 27 11.81 17.60 8.45
CA PRO A 27 10.69 18.42 8.97
C PRO A 27 9.49 18.57 7.99
N PRO A 28 8.31 19.06 8.45
CA PRO A 28 8.02 19.55 9.80
C PRO A 28 7.60 18.45 10.79
N TYR A 29 7.77 18.75 12.07
CA TYR A 29 7.34 17.91 13.20
C TYR A 29 6.24 18.62 13.98
N VAL A 30 5.25 17.87 14.45
CA VAL A 30 4.27 18.29 15.46
C VAL A 30 4.68 17.60 16.75
N GLU A 31 5.15 18.38 17.72
CA GLU A 31 5.86 17.85 18.90
C GLU A 31 7.03 16.96 18.47
N ASP A 32 7.03 15.68 18.86
CA ASP A 32 8.05 14.68 18.51
C ASP A 32 7.67 13.83 17.29
N GLN A 33 6.54 14.10 16.65
CA GLN A 33 6.00 13.27 15.58
C GLN A 33 6.14 13.93 14.21
N SER A 34 6.49 13.13 13.19
CA SER A 34 6.47 13.57 11.80
C SER A 34 5.07 14.05 11.39
N ALA A 35 4.97 15.29 10.89
CA ALA A 35 3.74 15.78 10.28
C ALA A 35 3.33 14.95 9.05
N TYR A 36 4.32 14.36 8.35
CA TYR A 36 4.08 13.44 7.23
C TYR A 36 3.30 12.22 7.72
N PHE A 37 3.80 11.52 8.74
CA PHE A 37 3.12 10.35 9.30
C PHE A 37 1.70 10.69 9.76
N LEU A 38 1.56 11.78 10.53
CA LEU A 38 0.27 12.23 11.05
C LEU A 38 -0.74 12.51 9.93
N SER A 39 -0.30 13.16 8.85
CA SER A 39 -1.18 13.55 7.74
C SER A 39 -1.80 12.36 7.00
N ILE A 40 -1.05 11.26 6.80
CA ILE A 40 -1.48 10.11 5.98
C ILE A 40 -1.92 8.88 6.79
N ASN A 41 -1.81 8.92 8.12
CA ASN A 41 -2.16 7.80 9.01
C ASN A 41 -3.27 8.09 10.03
N ARG A 42 -3.95 9.24 9.96
CA ARG A 42 -5.18 9.47 10.73
C ARG A 42 -6.23 8.38 10.50
N ASN A 43 -7.13 8.22 11.49
CA ASN A 43 -8.24 7.26 11.51
C ASN A 43 -7.82 5.77 11.44
N LYS A 44 -6.55 5.46 11.72
CA LYS A 44 -6.05 4.08 11.78
C LYS A 44 -5.68 3.69 13.20
N GLN A 45 -5.99 2.45 13.58
CA GLN A 45 -5.35 1.80 14.71
C GLN A 45 -3.98 1.26 14.29
N SER A 46 -3.06 1.12 15.23
CA SER A 46 -1.71 0.61 14.97
C SER A 46 -1.41 -0.58 15.88
N ILE A 47 -0.85 -1.63 15.31
CA ILE A 47 -0.27 -2.76 16.04
C ILE A 47 1.13 -3.05 15.51
N ALA A 48 2.03 -3.42 16.42
CA ALA A 48 3.38 -3.85 16.06
C ALA A 48 3.43 -5.38 15.96
N VAL A 49 3.82 -5.92 14.80
CA VAL A 49 3.89 -7.37 14.56
C VAL A 49 5.18 -7.71 13.81
N ASP A 50 6.01 -8.57 14.39
CA ASP A 50 7.18 -9.11 13.70
C ASP A 50 6.78 -10.28 12.77
N MET A 51 6.56 -9.96 11.50
CA MET A 51 6.21 -10.91 10.45
C MET A 51 7.33 -11.94 10.13
N SER A 52 8.57 -11.68 10.56
CA SER A 52 9.65 -12.66 10.41
C SER A 52 9.46 -13.89 11.29
N ARG A 53 8.65 -13.79 12.34
CA ARG A 53 8.34 -14.87 13.28
C ARG A 53 7.05 -15.59 12.87
N LYS A 54 7.00 -16.90 13.09
CA LYS A 54 5.79 -17.71 12.82
C LYS A 54 4.56 -17.17 13.55
N GLN A 55 4.72 -16.72 14.79
CA GLN A 55 3.63 -16.12 15.58
C GLN A 55 3.09 -14.84 14.92
N GLY A 56 3.96 -13.98 14.40
CA GLY A 56 3.54 -12.76 13.70
C GLY A 56 2.79 -13.07 12.40
N GLN A 57 3.24 -14.08 11.66
CA GLN A 57 2.51 -14.56 10.47
C GLN A 57 1.12 -15.09 10.84
N THR A 58 0.99 -15.83 11.95
CA THR A 58 -0.31 -16.29 12.45
C THR A 58 -1.22 -15.12 12.80
N ILE A 59 -0.73 -14.09 13.49
CA ILE A 59 -1.51 -12.88 13.80
C ILE A 59 -2.03 -12.23 12.51
N ILE A 60 -1.17 -12.06 11.50
CA ILE A 60 -1.57 -11.44 10.23
C ILE A 60 -2.61 -12.29 9.49
N ARG A 61 -2.48 -13.62 9.50
CA ARG A 61 -3.48 -14.52 8.89
C ARG A 61 -4.82 -14.44 9.63
N GLU A 62 -4.82 -14.37 10.96
CA GLU A 62 -6.06 -14.21 11.75
C GLU A 62 -6.75 -12.86 11.51
N LEU A 63 -5.97 -11.79 11.28
CA LEU A 63 -6.51 -10.51 10.83
C LEU A 63 -7.12 -10.64 9.44
N ALA A 64 -6.37 -11.16 8.47
CA ALA A 64 -6.83 -11.35 7.09
C ALA A 64 -8.10 -12.22 6.99
N ARG A 65 -8.26 -13.20 7.89
CA ARG A 65 -9.47 -14.03 8.00
C ARG A 65 -10.73 -13.23 8.34
N LYS A 66 -10.58 -12.12 9.07
CA LYS A 66 -11.68 -11.25 9.53
C LYS A 66 -11.80 -9.96 8.71
N SER A 67 -10.76 -9.60 7.95
CA SER A 67 -10.72 -8.40 7.13
C SER A 67 -11.45 -8.56 5.81
N ASP A 68 -12.06 -7.47 5.34
CA ASP A 68 -12.56 -7.36 3.97
C ASP A 68 -11.43 -7.17 2.95
N ILE A 69 -10.41 -6.40 3.36
CA ILE A 69 -9.32 -5.94 2.50
C ILE A 69 -7.99 -6.16 3.22
N VAL A 70 -7.01 -6.71 2.49
CA VAL A 70 -5.58 -6.63 2.85
C VAL A 70 -4.90 -5.75 1.82
N MET A 71 -4.13 -4.76 2.30
CA MET A 71 -3.40 -3.83 1.46
C MET A 71 -1.92 -3.85 1.83
N GLU A 72 -1.05 -3.94 0.82
CA GLU A 72 0.39 -3.96 1.01
C GLU A 72 1.13 -3.32 -0.16
N ASN A 73 2.37 -2.90 0.08
CA ASN A 73 3.23 -2.25 -0.90
C ASN A 73 4.67 -2.79 -0.89
N TYR A 74 4.83 -4.09 -0.65
CA TYR A 74 6.13 -4.76 -0.72
C TYR A 74 6.54 -5.01 -2.18
N LEU A 75 7.81 -5.37 -2.39
CA LEU A 75 8.24 -5.83 -3.70
C LEU A 75 7.48 -7.12 -4.10
N PRO A 76 7.16 -7.30 -5.40
CA PRO A 76 6.49 -8.50 -5.88
C PRO A 76 7.13 -9.80 -5.36
N GLY A 77 6.29 -10.65 -4.76
CA GLY A 77 6.68 -11.95 -4.21
C GLY A 77 7.40 -11.91 -2.85
N GLN A 78 7.65 -10.74 -2.27
CA GLN A 78 8.35 -10.63 -0.98
C GLN A 78 7.56 -11.27 0.17
N LEU A 79 6.22 -11.27 0.11
CA LEU A 79 5.36 -11.88 1.12
C LEU A 79 5.19 -13.41 0.96
N LYS A 80 5.59 -13.98 -0.18
CA LYS A 80 5.51 -15.42 -0.43
C LYS A 80 6.28 -16.25 0.60
N LYS A 81 7.47 -15.79 1.01
CA LYS A 81 8.28 -16.48 2.03
C LYS A 81 7.64 -16.49 3.42
N PHE A 82 6.65 -15.63 3.65
CA PHE A 82 5.90 -15.56 4.90
C PHE A 82 4.55 -16.26 4.82
N GLY A 83 4.15 -16.77 3.64
CA GLY A 83 2.83 -17.37 3.43
C GLY A 83 1.71 -16.36 3.62
N LEU A 84 1.90 -15.16 3.07
CA LEU A 84 0.99 -14.00 3.20
C LEU A 84 0.69 -13.36 1.83
N GLU A 85 0.99 -14.03 0.71
CA GLU A 85 0.58 -13.53 -0.60
C GLU A 85 -0.90 -13.84 -0.87
N TYR A 86 -1.49 -13.22 -1.89
CA TYR A 86 -2.91 -13.38 -2.20
C TYR A 86 -3.37 -14.85 -2.21
N LYS A 87 -2.61 -15.73 -2.88
CA LYS A 87 -2.97 -17.15 -2.99
C LYS A 87 -3.01 -17.87 -1.63
N ASP A 88 -2.23 -17.42 -0.66
CA ASP A 88 -2.18 -18.01 0.67
C ASP A 88 -3.37 -17.50 1.50
N LEU A 89 -3.66 -16.21 1.41
CA LEU A 89 -4.73 -15.56 2.18
C LEU A 89 -6.13 -15.86 1.61
N GLN A 90 -6.26 -16.08 0.30
CA GLN A 90 -7.52 -16.46 -0.32
C GLN A 90 -8.02 -17.83 0.19
N LEU A 91 -7.11 -18.74 0.57
CA LEU A 91 -7.48 -20.05 1.10
C LEU A 91 -8.17 -19.97 2.47
N ILE A 92 -7.90 -18.90 3.25
CA ILE A 92 -8.50 -18.69 4.57
C ILE A 92 -9.68 -17.71 4.52
N ASN A 93 -9.81 -16.91 3.46
CA ASN A 93 -10.89 -15.97 3.23
C ASN A 93 -11.11 -15.77 1.72
N ASP A 94 -12.09 -16.48 1.16
CA ASP A 94 -12.42 -16.41 -0.26
C ASP A 94 -13.11 -15.11 -0.68
N ARG A 95 -13.57 -14.32 0.30
CA ARG A 95 -14.14 -12.96 0.17
C ARG A 95 -13.09 -11.86 0.23
N LEU A 96 -11.81 -12.19 0.46
CA LEU A 96 -10.75 -11.21 0.66
C LEU A 96 -10.43 -10.45 -0.62
N ILE A 97 -10.45 -9.12 -0.53
CA ILE A 97 -9.85 -8.25 -1.55
C ILE A 97 -8.40 -8.01 -1.14
N TYR A 98 -7.46 -8.40 -2.01
CA TYR A 98 -6.03 -8.20 -1.77
C TYR A 98 -5.51 -7.13 -2.72
N CYS A 99 -5.05 -6.00 -2.20
CA CYS A 99 -4.50 -4.89 -2.99
C CYS A 99 -2.99 -4.78 -2.79
N SER A 100 -2.25 -4.94 -3.90
CA SER A 100 -0.79 -4.79 -3.96
C SER A 100 -0.44 -3.51 -4.72
N ILE A 101 0.35 -2.62 -4.11
CA ILE A 101 0.89 -1.43 -4.77
C ILE A 101 2.40 -1.60 -4.94
N THR A 102 2.89 -1.48 -6.18
CA THR A 102 4.31 -1.70 -6.51
C THR A 102 4.87 -0.54 -7.32
N GLY A 103 6.19 -0.49 -7.51
CA GLY A 103 6.79 0.54 -8.36
C GLY A 103 6.43 0.40 -9.85
N TYR A 104 6.53 -0.82 -10.36
CA TYR A 104 6.54 -1.10 -11.80
C TYR A 104 5.59 -2.24 -12.23
N GLY A 105 4.71 -2.68 -11.32
CA GLY A 105 3.88 -3.86 -11.51
C GLY A 105 4.62 -5.16 -11.16
N SER A 106 3.89 -6.27 -11.22
CA SER A 106 4.42 -7.60 -10.91
C SER A 106 5.12 -8.30 -12.08
N GLN A 107 5.11 -7.68 -13.26
CA GLN A 107 5.65 -8.22 -14.51
C GLN A 107 6.65 -7.25 -15.16
N GLY A 108 7.38 -7.74 -16.16
CA GLY A 108 8.34 -6.93 -16.91
C GLY A 108 9.70 -6.74 -16.23
N PRO A 109 10.63 -6.04 -16.92
CA PRO A 109 12.05 -5.98 -16.55
C PRO A 109 12.32 -5.22 -15.25
N TYR A 110 11.39 -4.38 -14.80
CA TYR A 110 11.54 -3.55 -13.61
C TYR A 110 10.75 -4.05 -12.39
N SER A 111 10.02 -5.16 -12.52
CA SER A 111 9.16 -5.73 -11.44
C SER A 111 9.86 -5.92 -10.10
N ARG A 112 11.19 -6.15 -10.09
CA ARG A 112 11.97 -6.36 -8.86
C ARG A 112 12.69 -5.11 -8.35
N ARG A 113 12.55 -3.96 -9.02
CA ARG A 113 13.18 -2.71 -8.62
C ARG A 113 12.32 -1.97 -7.59
N PRO A 114 12.93 -1.30 -6.59
CA PRO A 114 12.19 -0.41 -5.72
C PRO A 114 11.61 0.76 -6.53
N GLY A 115 10.32 1.04 -6.31
CA GLY A 115 9.65 2.21 -6.87
C GLY A 115 9.64 3.35 -5.86
N TYR A 116 10.08 4.51 -6.30
CA TYR A 116 9.94 5.77 -5.57
C TYR A 116 9.35 6.80 -6.52
N ASP A 117 8.42 7.61 -6.03
CA ASP A 117 7.72 8.63 -6.79
C ASP A 117 8.65 9.43 -7.72
N LEU A 118 9.78 9.96 -7.23
CA LEU A 118 10.73 10.71 -8.04
C LEU A 118 11.24 9.93 -9.27
N ILE A 119 11.59 8.64 -9.07
CA ILE A 119 12.11 7.79 -10.15
C ILE A 119 11.00 7.54 -11.18
N ILE A 120 9.78 7.33 -10.70
CA ILE A 120 8.64 7.06 -11.57
C ILE A 120 8.17 8.31 -12.32
N GLN A 121 8.21 9.49 -11.69
CA GLN A 121 7.98 10.76 -12.38
C GLN A 121 8.95 10.96 -13.54
N ALA A 122 10.22 10.60 -13.36
CA ALA A 122 11.22 10.67 -14.42
C ALA A 122 10.96 9.64 -15.53
N LEU A 123 10.76 8.37 -15.16
CA LEU A 123 10.58 7.28 -16.12
C LEU A 123 9.24 7.34 -16.88
N GLY A 124 8.17 7.74 -16.21
CA GLY A 124 6.82 7.88 -16.78
C GLY A 124 6.65 9.13 -17.64
N GLY A 125 7.69 9.96 -17.79
CA GLY A 125 7.66 11.16 -18.63
C GLY A 125 6.97 12.37 -18.00
N MET A 126 6.53 12.30 -16.74
CA MET A 126 5.91 13.45 -16.07
C MET A 126 6.90 14.62 -15.96
N MET A 127 8.16 14.35 -15.63
CA MET A 127 9.18 15.39 -15.55
C MET A 127 9.48 16.03 -16.92
N SER A 128 9.34 15.29 -18.03
CA SER A 128 9.67 15.85 -19.37
C SER A 128 8.66 16.89 -19.85
N ILE A 129 7.45 16.88 -19.27
CA ILE A 129 6.39 17.85 -19.55
C ILE A 129 6.16 18.85 -18.40
N THR A 130 7.00 18.81 -17.37
CA THR A 130 6.89 19.68 -16.19
C THR A 130 8.13 20.56 -16.07
N GLY A 131 7.93 21.88 -15.99
CA GLY A 131 9.01 22.87 -15.92
C GLY A 131 9.01 23.83 -17.11
N SER A 132 9.82 24.89 -17.02
CA SER A 132 9.92 25.91 -18.07
C SER A 132 11.05 25.67 -19.07
N SER A 133 12.11 24.96 -18.67
CA SER A 133 13.31 24.76 -19.49
C SER A 133 14.03 23.44 -19.23
N GLU A 134 14.06 22.98 -17.98
CA GLU A 134 14.62 21.68 -17.59
C GLU A 134 13.53 20.79 -16.98
N PRO A 135 13.62 19.45 -17.10
CA PRO A 135 12.69 18.53 -16.44
C PRO A 135 12.72 18.71 -14.92
N VAL A 136 11.57 19.03 -14.32
CA VAL A 136 11.44 19.15 -12.86
C VAL A 136 10.38 18.20 -12.32
N LYS A 137 10.61 17.72 -11.10
CA LYS A 137 9.60 16.94 -10.37
C LYS A 137 8.45 17.84 -9.92
N VAL A 138 7.27 17.25 -9.75
CA VAL A 138 6.16 17.91 -9.05
C VAL A 138 6.54 18.12 -7.57
N GLY A 139 6.02 19.20 -6.99
CA GLY A 139 6.34 19.61 -5.61
C GLY A 139 5.94 18.59 -4.53
N VAL A 140 5.04 17.66 -4.87
CA VAL A 140 4.55 16.59 -3.99
C VAL A 140 4.80 15.23 -4.62
N ALA A 141 4.62 14.16 -3.82
CA ALA A 141 4.66 12.78 -4.29
C ALA A 141 3.39 12.44 -5.10
N VAL A 142 3.26 13.08 -6.26
CA VAL A 142 2.03 13.08 -7.07
C VAL A 142 1.69 11.70 -7.61
N VAL A 143 2.70 10.87 -7.92
CA VAL A 143 2.49 9.51 -8.40
C VAL A 143 2.03 8.63 -7.24
N ASP A 144 2.66 8.74 -6.07
CA ASP A 144 2.21 8.01 -4.87
C ASP A 144 0.74 8.37 -4.53
N ILE A 145 0.38 9.65 -4.63
CA ILE A 145 -1.00 10.13 -4.40
C ILE A 145 -1.95 9.58 -5.46
N ALA A 146 -1.59 9.67 -6.74
CA ALA A 146 -2.42 9.21 -7.85
C ALA A 146 -2.66 7.69 -7.76
N THR A 147 -1.61 6.89 -7.53
CA THR A 147 -1.74 5.43 -7.34
C THR A 147 -2.56 5.10 -6.10
N GLY A 148 -2.38 5.86 -5.00
CA GLY A 148 -3.22 5.75 -3.82
C GLY A 148 -4.71 5.97 -4.13
N LEU A 149 -5.04 7.01 -4.90
CA LEU A 149 -6.41 7.30 -5.34
C LEU A 149 -6.97 6.23 -6.27
N SER A 150 -6.19 5.79 -7.27
CA SER A 150 -6.57 4.70 -8.18
C SER A 150 -6.82 3.40 -7.42
N SER A 151 -6.01 3.08 -6.40
CA SER A 151 -6.21 1.90 -5.56
C SER A 151 -7.53 1.94 -4.79
N VAL A 152 -7.95 3.11 -4.30
CA VAL A 152 -9.25 3.27 -3.63
C VAL A 152 -10.41 3.02 -4.60
N GLY A 153 -10.31 3.54 -5.82
CA GLY A 153 -11.28 3.28 -6.89
C GLY A 153 -11.39 1.79 -7.21
N ALA A 154 -10.25 1.11 -7.41
CA ALA A 154 -10.20 -0.32 -7.68
C ALA A 154 -10.77 -1.15 -6.50
N ILE A 155 -10.45 -0.80 -5.26
CA ILE A 155 -10.97 -1.46 -4.07
C ILE A 155 -12.49 -1.29 -3.98
N THR A 156 -13.01 -0.10 -4.25
CA THR A 156 -14.47 0.15 -4.20
C THR A 156 -15.19 -0.63 -5.30
N ALA A 157 -14.62 -0.71 -6.51
CA ALA A 157 -15.15 -1.54 -7.59
C ALA A 157 -15.13 -3.04 -7.24
N ALA A 158 -14.05 -3.51 -6.61
CA ALA A 158 -13.94 -4.89 -6.16
C ALA A 158 -14.91 -5.23 -5.02
N LEU A 159 -15.15 -4.31 -4.09
CA LEU A 159 -16.18 -4.44 -3.06
C LEU A 159 -17.57 -4.58 -3.71
N TYR A 160 -17.89 -3.72 -4.68
CA TYR A 160 -19.15 -3.80 -5.42
C TYR A 160 -19.29 -5.11 -6.23
N GLN A 161 -18.21 -5.58 -6.86
CA GLN A 161 -18.18 -6.87 -7.55
C GLN A 161 -18.46 -8.02 -6.56
N ARG A 162 -17.81 -7.99 -5.40
CA ARG A 162 -17.95 -9.01 -4.35
C ARG A 162 -19.37 -9.14 -3.82
N GLU A 163 -20.14 -8.05 -3.79
CA GLU A 163 -21.58 -8.11 -3.44
C GLU A 163 -22.40 -8.92 -4.45
N LYS A 164 -21.96 -8.99 -5.72
CA LYS A 164 -22.64 -9.77 -6.77
C LYS A 164 -22.15 -11.21 -6.85
N THR A 165 -20.85 -11.43 -6.65
CA THR A 165 -20.21 -12.73 -6.86
C THR A 165 -20.04 -13.54 -5.58
N GLY A 166 -20.11 -12.88 -4.43
CA GLY A 166 -19.74 -13.45 -3.14
C GLY A 166 -18.23 -13.67 -2.97
N LYS A 167 -17.39 -13.31 -3.95
CA LYS A 167 -15.95 -13.62 -3.98
C LYS A 167 -15.08 -12.37 -4.01
N GLY A 168 -13.96 -12.45 -3.29
CA GLY A 168 -12.89 -11.46 -3.34
C GLY A 168 -12.07 -11.54 -4.63
N THR A 169 -11.07 -10.67 -4.74
CA THR A 169 -10.18 -10.61 -5.90
C THR A 169 -8.83 -10.02 -5.53
N LYS A 170 -7.84 -10.17 -6.42
CA LYS A 170 -6.56 -9.50 -6.33
C LYS A 170 -6.59 -8.24 -7.19
N ILE A 171 -6.15 -7.12 -6.61
CA ILE A 171 -5.90 -5.85 -7.27
C ILE A 171 -4.39 -5.64 -7.28
N GLU A 172 -3.87 -5.28 -8.45
CA GLU A 172 -2.48 -4.86 -8.62
C GLU A 172 -2.49 -3.44 -9.18
N CYS A 173 -1.84 -2.54 -8.47
CA CYS A 173 -1.56 -1.19 -8.94
C CYS A 173 -0.05 -1.00 -9.01
N SER A 174 0.41 -0.20 -9.95
CA SER A 174 1.80 0.25 -9.98
C SER A 174 1.88 1.76 -9.92
N LEU A 175 3.03 2.28 -9.51
CA LEU A 175 3.30 3.72 -9.60
C LEU A 175 3.42 4.15 -11.07
N LEU A 176 3.91 3.27 -11.95
CA LEU A 176 4.15 3.60 -13.35
C LEU A 176 2.88 3.68 -14.21
N GLU A 177 1.83 2.93 -13.85
CA GLU A 177 0.54 2.83 -14.57
C GLU A 177 -0.56 3.64 -13.89
#